data_AF-A0A672K5L9-F1
#
_entry.id   AF-A0A672K5L9-F1
#
_cell.length_a   1.000
_cell.length_b   1.000
_cell.length_c   1.000
_cell.angle_alpha   90.00
_cell.angle_beta   90.00
_cell.angle_gamma   90.00
#
_symmetry.space_group_name_H-M   'P 1'
#
loop_
_entity.id
_entity.type
_entity.pdbx_description
1 polymer ?
#
loop_
_entity_poly.entity_id
_entity_poly.type
_entity_poly.pdbx_seq_one_letter_code
_entity_poly.pdbx_strand_id
1 'polypeptide(L)'
;WRYPVPDKKNLPFDIVELMEKVEQKGGFLPNVFKVLVHCPESGMTFYSYLKGAHNHCLYCVVSHSALHRIYSKKPVLADQVPSKNFTKHNLSAREKAMLDFALAVCWSETVTEEHLSTLEAHGFDREDIWDIAAFFALSNRMARLTDLRPNAEFYNMGRVPRDTEKSL
;
A
#
# COMPACT_ATOMS: atom_id res chain seq x y z
N TRP A 1 -6.03 -12.49 -12.77
CA TRP A 1 -6.84 -12.98 -11.64
C TRP A 1 -6.78 -14.49 -11.66
N ARG A 2 -6.19 -15.06 -10.62
CA ARG A 2 -6.02 -16.51 -10.48
C ARG A 2 -7.23 -17.19 -9.83
N TYR A 3 -8.04 -16.43 -9.09
CA TYR A 3 -9.22 -16.91 -8.37
C TYR A 3 -10.49 -16.21 -8.88
N PRO A 4 -11.66 -16.86 -8.83
CA PRO A 4 -12.93 -16.31 -9.32
C PRO A 4 -13.48 -15.24 -8.37
N VAL A 5 -13.81 -14.05 -8.86
CA VAL A 5 -14.38 -13.00 -8.00
C VAL A 5 -15.81 -13.37 -7.59
N PRO A 6 -16.12 -13.43 -6.27
CA PRO A 6 -17.49 -13.66 -5.81
C PRO A 6 -18.44 -12.54 -6.26
N ASP A 7 -19.69 -12.88 -6.56
CA ASP A 7 -20.75 -11.88 -6.82
C ASP A 7 -21.02 -11.09 -5.53
N LYS A 8 -21.16 -9.75 -5.65
CA LYS A 8 -21.51 -8.85 -4.54
C LYS A 8 -22.74 -9.34 -3.76
N LYS A 9 -23.70 -9.99 -4.44
CA LYS A 9 -24.93 -10.54 -3.82
C LYS A 9 -24.67 -11.66 -2.81
N ASN A 10 -23.54 -12.34 -2.93
CA ASN A 10 -23.18 -13.48 -2.08
C ASN A 10 -22.25 -13.07 -0.92
N LEU A 11 -22.02 -11.77 -0.73
CA LEU A 11 -21.13 -11.24 0.31
C LEU A 11 -21.91 -10.79 1.55
N PRO A 12 -21.27 -10.85 2.74
CA PRO A 12 -21.78 -10.21 3.95
C PRO A 12 -22.09 -8.73 3.74
N PHE A 13 -23.17 -8.24 4.38
CA PHE A 13 -23.69 -6.88 4.19
C PHE A 13 -22.66 -5.77 4.52
N ASP A 14 -21.90 -5.96 5.60
CA ASP A 14 -20.84 -5.05 6.05
C ASP A 14 -19.73 -4.88 5.01
N ILE A 15 -19.37 -5.96 4.32
CA ILE A 15 -18.38 -5.93 3.25
C ILE A 15 -18.91 -5.21 2.01
N VAL A 16 -20.18 -5.44 1.65
CA VAL A 16 -20.82 -4.72 0.53
C VAL A 16 -20.89 -3.22 0.84
N GLU A 17 -21.31 -2.84 2.03
CA GLU A 17 -21.39 -1.45 2.47
C GLU A 17 -20.01 -0.76 2.43
N LEU A 18 -18.95 -1.44 2.86
CA LEU A 18 -17.58 -0.93 2.76
C LEU A 18 -17.16 -0.72 1.30
N MET A 19 -17.43 -1.69 0.42
CA MET A 19 -17.11 -1.59 -1.00
C MET A 19 -17.83 -0.42 -1.66
N GLU A 20 -19.10 -0.21 -1.35
CA GLU A 20 -19.90 0.92 -1.85
C GLU A 20 -19.37 2.26 -1.33
N LYS A 21 -19.04 2.37 -0.05
CA LYS A 21 -18.42 3.58 0.53
C LYS A 21 -17.09 3.92 -0.14
N VAL A 22 -16.26 2.92 -0.42
CA VAL A 22 -14.98 3.11 -1.12
C VAL A 22 -15.21 3.55 -2.57
N GLU A 23 -16.13 2.90 -3.27
CA GLU A 23 -16.50 3.22 -4.65
C GLU A 23 -17.06 4.65 -4.76
N GLN A 24 -17.90 5.07 -3.82
CA GLN A 24 -18.46 6.42 -3.76
C GLN A 24 -17.40 7.50 -3.51
N LYS A 25 -16.43 7.23 -2.62
CA LYS A 25 -15.35 8.19 -2.30
C LYS A 25 -14.27 8.25 -3.38
N GLY A 26 -13.90 7.10 -3.93
CA GLY A 26 -12.81 6.94 -4.88
C GLY A 26 -13.22 7.12 -6.35
N GLY A 27 -14.52 7.04 -6.65
CA GLY A 27 -15.06 7.02 -8.02
C GLY A 27 -14.90 5.67 -8.73
N PHE A 28 -14.27 4.68 -8.08
CA PHE A 28 -14.15 3.30 -8.55
C PHE A 28 -13.82 2.39 -7.36
N LEU A 29 -14.08 1.09 -7.51
CA LEU A 29 -13.72 0.08 -6.53
C LEU A 29 -12.32 -0.52 -6.82
N PRO A 30 -11.33 -0.35 -5.92
CA PRO A 30 -10.01 -0.99 -6.06
C PRO A 30 -10.12 -2.51 -6.10
N ASN A 31 -9.38 -3.13 -7.02
CA ASN A 31 -9.46 -4.58 -7.27
C ASN A 31 -9.04 -5.44 -6.05
N VAL A 32 -8.32 -4.88 -5.07
CA VAL A 32 -7.99 -5.59 -3.83
C VAL A 32 -9.24 -6.01 -3.05
N PHE A 33 -10.29 -5.18 -3.04
CA PHE A 33 -11.56 -5.52 -2.37
C PHE A 33 -12.25 -6.72 -3.01
N LYS A 34 -12.13 -6.88 -4.33
CA LYS A 34 -12.69 -8.02 -5.07
C LYS A 34 -11.92 -9.33 -4.81
N VAL A 35 -10.73 -9.27 -4.23
CA VAL A 35 -9.93 -10.45 -3.88
C VAL A 35 -10.02 -10.76 -2.39
N LEU A 36 -10.02 -9.74 -1.53
CA LEU A 36 -10.11 -9.92 -0.07
C LEU A 36 -11.47 -10.45 0.37
N VAL A 37 -12.51 -10.33 -0.45
CA VAL A 37 -13.83 -10.98 -0.22
C VAL A 37 -13.78 -12.51 -0.18
N HIS A 38 -12.68 -13.13 -0.63
CA HIS A 38 -12.44 -14.56 -0.42
C HIS A 38 -12.13 -14.93 1.04
N CYS A 39 -11.78 -13.95 1.87
CA CYS A 39 -11.49 -14.13 3.30
C CYS A 39 -12.01 -12.90 4.09
N PRO A 40 -13.34 -12.82 4.32
CA PRO A 40 -13.99 -11.63 4.88
C PRO A 40 -13.46 -11.23 6.27
N GLU A 41 -13.02 -12.20 7.09
CA GLU A 41 -12.47 -11.92 8.43
C GLU A 41 -11.09 -11.23 8.40
N SER A 42 -10.29 -11.41 7.33
CA SER A 42 -8.95 -10.81 7.20
C SER A 42 -8.94 -9.49 6.41
N GLY A 43 -10.06 -9.09 5.80
CA GLY A 43 -10.15 -7.95 4.87
C GLY A 43 -10.31 -6.57 5.52
N MET A 44 -10.60 -6.50 6.83
CA MET A 44 -10.98 -5.27 7.53
C MET A 44 -9.79 -4.39 7.97
N THR A 45 -8.57 -4.93 7.99
CA THR A 45 -7.40 -4.21 8.53
C THR A 45 -6.36 -4.03 7.45
N PHE A 46 -6.64 -3.22 6.42
CA PHE A 46 -5.68 -3.01 5.34
C PHE A 46 -5.72 -1.60 4.73
N TYR A 47 -5.25 -0.60 5.49
CA TYR A 47 -5.01 0.73 4.95
C TYR A 47 -3.64 1.28 5.34
N SER A 48 -2.89 1.60 4.27
CA SER A 48 -1.82 2.60 4.16
C SER A 48 -0.38 2.12 4.10
N TYR A 49 0.30 2.70 3.09
CA TYR A 49 1.72 2.74 2.77
C TYR A 49 2.45 1.42 2.50
N LEU A 50 2.63 1.09 1.21
CA LEU A 50 3.44 -0.07 0.81
C LEU A 50 4.37 0.17 -0.38
N LYS A 51 5.60 -0.29 -0.14
CA LYS A 51 6.71 -0.43 -1.09
C LYS A 51 6.48 -1.71 -1.93
N GLY A 52 5.71 -1.59 -3.00
CA GLY A 52 5.44 -2.69 -3.95
C GLY A 52 6.62 -3.09 -4.85
N ALA A 53 7.72 -2.34 -4.82
CA ALA A 53 8.66 -2.38 -5.91
C ALA A 53 9.76 -3.45 -5.80
N HIS A 54 10.08 -3.89 -4.58
CA HIS A 54 11.08 -4.93 -4.39
C HIS A 54 10.53 -6.35 -4.57
N ASN A 55 9.25 -6.56 -4.23
CA ASN A 55 8.55 -7.82 -4.45
C ASN A 55 7.99 -7.96 -5.87
N HIS A 56 8.38 -7.08 -6.81
CA HIS A 56 7.85 -7.01 -8.17
C HIS A 56 6.31 -7.09 -8.22
N CYS A 57 5.64 -6.49 -7.22
CA CYS A 57 4.19 -6.56 -7.13
C CYS A 57 3.59 -5.39 -7.92
N LEU A 58 3.19 -5.67 -9.16
CA LEU A 58 2.61 -4.66 -10.05
C LEU A 58 1.44 -3.92 -9.42
N TYR A 59 0.55 -4.63 -8.71
CA TYR A 59 -0.59 -4.02 -8.02
C TYR A 59 -0.13 -2.97 -7.00
N CYS A 60 0.71 -3.38 -6.05
CA CYS A 60 1.15 -2.54 -4.96
C CYS A 60 1.97 -1.34 -5.47
N VAL A 61 2.83 -1.51 -6.49
CA VAL A 61 3.56 -0.38 -7.08
C VAL A 61 2.57 0.64 -7.66
N VAL A 62 1.65 0.19 -8.51
CA VAL A 62 0.78 1.11 -9.24
C VAL A 62 -0.21 1.81 -8.30
N SER A 63 -0.88 1.07 -7.40
CA SER A 63 -1.89 1.62 -6.50
C SER A 63 -1.26 2.52 -5.42
N HIS A 64 -0.17 2.11 -4.78
CA HIS A 64 0.43 2.89 -3.71
C HIS A 64 1.26 4.06 -4.25
N SER A 65 1.89 3.96 -5.42
CA SER A 65 2.46 5.15 -6.05
C SER A 65 1.38 6.19 -6.33
N ALA A 66 0.18 5.80 -6.77
CA ALA A 66 -0.93 6.74 -6.96
C ALA A 66 -1.33 7.46 -5.67
N LEU A 67 -1.49 6.73 -4.58
CA LEU A 67 -1.80 7.30 -3.27
C LEU A 67 -0.65 8.17 -2.74
N HIS A 68 0.59 7.72 -2.88
CA HIS A 68 1.77 8.50 -2.52
C HIS A 68 1.79 9.84 -3.25
N ARG A 69 1.49 9.87 -4.56
CA ARG A 69 1.38 11.12 -5.33
C ARG A 69 0.33 12.07 -4.74
N ILE A 70 -0.83 11.54 -4.34
CA ILE A 70 -1.92 12.34 -3.75
C ILE A 70 -1.52 12.90 -2.38
N TYR A 71 -1.06 12.06 -1.45
CA TYR A 71 -0.79 12.47 -0.07
C TYR A 71 0.47 13.31 0.07
N SER A 72 1.56 12.90 -0.59
CA SER A 72 2.83 13.64 -0.52
C SER A 72 2.82 14.91 -1.37
N LYS A 73 1.87 15.03 -2.32
CA LYS A 73 1.83 16.05 -3.38
C LYS A 73 3.13 16.12 -4.21
N LYS A 74 3.95 15.06 -4.18
CA LYS A 74 5.25 14.95 -4.87
C LYS A 74 5.16 13.87 -5.95
N PRO A 75 4.69 14.19 -7.18
CA PRO A 75 4.42 13.20 -8.21
C PRO A 75 5.67 12.42 -8.64
N VAL A 76 6.81 13.10 -8.74
CA VAL A 76 8.09 12.50 -9.16
C VAL A 76 8.66 11.56 -8.09
N LEU A 77 8.51 11.91 -6.81
CA LEU A 77 9.02 11.08 -5.70
C LEU A 77 8.34 9.70 -5.68
N ALA A 78 7.05 9.64 -6.02
CA ALA A 78 6.31 8.37 -6.08
C ALA A 78 6.79 7.40 -7.18
N ASP A 79 7.44 7.91 -8.22
CA ASP A 79 8.01 7.12 -9.31
C ASP A 79 9.48 6.77 -9.01
N GLN A 80 10.15 7.53 -8.14
CA GLN A 80 11.53 7.30 -7.68
C GLN A 80 11.64 6.28 -6.54
N VAL A 81 10.78 6.39 -5.52
CA VAL A 81 10.74 5.51 -4.34
C VAL A 81 10.63 4.00 -4.67
N PRO A 82 9.96 3.58 -5.76
CA PRO A 82 9.99 2.20 -6.23
C PRO A 82 11.38 1.65 -6.60
N SER A 83 12.39 2.48 -6.88
CA SER A 83 13.72 1.96 -7.19
C SER A 83 14.43 1.40 -5.93
N LYS A 84 15.24 0.34 -6.09
CA LYS A 84 16.11 -0.18 -5.01
C LYS A 84 17.04 0.90 -4.42
N ASN A 85 17.27 1.99 -5.15
CA ASN A 85 18.18 3.06 -4.79
C ASN A 85 17.49 4.21 -4.03
N PHE A 86 16.55 3.93 -3.14
CA PHE A 86 15.88 4.98 -2.36
C PHE A 86 16.83 5.75 -1.43
N THR A 87 18.01 5.19 -1.14
CA THR A 87 19.11 5.87 -0.45
C THR A 87 19.60 7.12 -1.21
N LYS A 88 19.45 7.15 -2.55
CA LYS A 88 19.82 8.28 -3.42
C LYS A 88 18.72 9.34 -3.54
N HIS A 89 17.54 9.10 -3.00
CA HIS A 89 16.44 10.06 -3.05
C HIS A 89 16.49 11.00 -1.85
N ASN A 90 15.85 12.16 -2.00
CA ASN A 90 15.74 13.19 -0.97
C ASN A 90 14.70 12.78 0.10
N LEU A 91 14.98 11.69 0.79
CA LEU A 91 14.22 11.17 1.92
C LEU A 91 14.92 11.53 3.22
N SER A 92 14.15 11.82 4.26
CA SER A 92 14.66 12.03 5.61
C SER A 92 15.29 10.75 6.18
N ALA A 93 16.16 10.89 7.17
CA ALA A 93 16.75 9.75 7.85
C ALA A 93 15.67 8.82 8.46
N ARG A 94 14.60 9.41 9.00
CA ARG A 94 13.44 8.69 9.53
C ARG A 94 12.75 7.83 8.46
N GLU A 95 12.48 8.40 7.28
CA GLU A 95 11.85 7.66 6.17
C GLU A 95 12.74 6.54 5.64
N LYS A 96 14.06 6.76 5.59
CA LYS A 96 15.02 5.72 5.18
C LYS A 96 15.03 4.55 6.16
N ALA A 97 15.14 4.82 7.47
CA ALA A 97 15.11 3.80 8.51
C ALA A 97 13.83 2.95 8.46
N MET A 98 12.66 3.59 8.31
CA MET A 98 11.38 2.90 8.12
C MET A 98 11.39 1.99 6.89
N LEU A 99 11.91 2.49 5.76
CA LEU A 99 11.95 1.74 4.50
C LEU A 99 12.97 0.59 4.51
N ASP A 100 14.04 0.70 5.28
CA ASP A 100 15.04 -0.35 5.48
C ASP A 100 14.46 -1.48 6.35
N PHE A 101 13.86 -1.15 7.48
CA PHE A 101 13.19 -2.14 8.33
C PHE A 101 12.06 -2.88 7.59
N ALA A 102 11.23 -2.14 6.86
CA ALA A 102 10.17 -2.73 6.05
C ALA A 102 10.69 -3.72 5.00
N LEU A 103 11.90 -3.50 4.46
CA LEU A 103 12.54 -4.46 3.54
C LEU A 103 13.02 -5.71 4.25
N ALA A 104 13.67 -5.57 5.41
CA ALA A 104 14.12 -6.71 6.22
C ALA A 104 12.94 -7.64 6.56
N VAL A 105 11.80 -7.07 6.99
CA VAL A 105 10.58 -7.85 7.26
C VAL A 105 10.00 -8.47 5.98
N CYS A 106 9.98 -7.74 4.86
CA CYS A 106 9.53 -8.29 3.58
C CYS A 106 10.33 -9.53 3.15
N TRP A 107 11.64 -9.52 3.39
CA TRP A 107 12.56 -10.60 3.06
C TRP A 107 12.60 -11.73 4.07
N SER A 108 11.79 -11.66 5.13
CA SER A 108 11.82 -12.63 6.22
C SER A 108 13.20 -12.74 6.86
N GLU A 109 13.94 -11.63 6.91
CA GLU A 109 15.16 -11.55 7.71
C GLU A 109 14.82 -11.63 9.19
N THR A 110 15.78 -12.09 9.99
CA THR A 110 15.62 -12.13 11.44
C THR A 110 15.61 -10.71 11.98
N VAL A 111 14.49 -10.28 12.54
CA VAL A 111 14.39 -9.00 13.23
C VAL A 111 15.15 -9.08 14.55
N THR A 112 16.14 -8.20 14.73
CA THR A 112 16.96 -8.07 15.94
C THR A 112 16.56 -6.83 16.72
N GLU A 113 16.94 -6.74 18.00
CA GLU A 113 16.74 -5.51 18.79
C GLU A 113 17.46 -4.30 18.20
N GLU A 114 18.55 -4.49 17.44
CA GLU A 114 19.24 -3.40 16.75
C GLU A 114 18.33 -2.70 15.72
N HIS A 115 17.51 -3.45 14.99
CA HIS A 115 16.50 -2.87 14.09
C HIS A 115 15.48 -2.03 14.84
N LEU A 116 15.05 -2.50 16.01
CA LEU A 116 14.02 -1.85 16.83
C LEU A 116 14.59 -0.57 17.46
N SER A 117 15.78 -0.64 18.06
CA SER A 117 16.48 0.52 18.62
C SER A 117 16.80 1.58 17.57
N THR A 118 17.12 1.19 16.33
CA THR A 118 17.34 2.13 15.22
C THR A 118 16.07 2.92 14.90
N LEU A 119 14.90 2.27 14.90
CA LEU A 119 13.62 2.93 14.66
C LEU A 119 13.20 3.81 15.83
N GLU A 120 13.40 3.35 17.07
CA GLU A 120 13.15 4.12 18.29
C GLU A 120 14.00 5.40 18.31
N ALA A 121 15.27 5.33 17.88
CA ALA A 121 16.14 6.51 17.75
C ALA A 121 15.63 7.55 16.74
N HIS A 122 14.82 7.12 15.77
CA HIS A 122 14.13 7.99 14.82
C HIS A 122 12.72 8.40 15.26
N GLY A 123 12.32 8.04 16.48
CA GLY A 123 11.06 8.43 17.11
C GLY A 123 9.85 7.60 16.63
N PHE A 124 10.06 6.34 16.27
CA PHE A 124 8.98 5.36 16.11
C PHE A 124 8.75 4.65 17.44
N ASP A 125 7.50 4.45 17.82
CA ASP A 125 7.16 3.62 18.97
C ASP A 125 7.00 2.14 18.58
N ARG A 126 6.78 1.26 19.56
CA ARG A 126 6.66 -0.19 19.29
C ARG A 126 5.40 -0.55 18.48
N GLU A 127 4.34 0.25 18.58
CA GLU A 127 3.11 0.05 17.81
C GLU A 127 3.32 0.46 16.35
N ASP A 128 3.98 1.58 16.10
CA ASP A 128 4.41 2.02 14.76
C ASP A 128 5.24 0.93 14.08
N ILE A 129 6.20 0.33 14.82
CA ILE A 129 7.08 -0.72 14.31
C ILE A 129 6.29 -2.00 14.01
N TRP A 130 5.35 -2.36 14.88
CA TRP A 130 4.45 -3.49 14.68
C TRP A 130 3.62 -3.32 13.40
N ASP A 131 3.02 -2.14 13.21
CA ASP A 131 2.25 -1.80 12.02
C ASP A 131 3.15 -1.92 10.77
N ILE A 132 4.34 -1.33 10.78
CA ILE A 132 5.28 -1.44 9.65
C ILE A 132 5.59 -2.92 9.32
N ALA A 133 5.69 -3.81 10.31
CA ALA A 133 5.99 -5.22 10.04
C ALA A 133 4.78 -6.00 9.48
N ALA A 134 3.62 -5.91 10.14
CA ALA A 134 2.46 -6.75 9.85
C ALA A 134 1.88 -6.47 8.45
N PHE A 135 1.75 -5.20 8.08
CA PHE A 135 1.17 -4.80 6.80
C PHE A 135 2.06 -5.18 5.61
N PHE A 136 3.39 -5.02 5.75
CA PHE A 136 4.35 -5.28 4.67
C PHE A 136 4.52 -6.77 4.34
N ALA A 137 4.44 -7.63 5.34
CA ALA A 137 4.53 -9.06 5.15
C ALA A 137 3.29 -9.65 4.45
N LEU A 138 2.09 -9.15 4.78
CA LEU A 138 0.83 -9.73 4.32
C LEU A 138 0.46 -9.33 2.88
N SER A 139 0.50 -8.03 2.55
CA SER A 139 -0.02 -7.52 1.27
C SER A 139 0.68 -8.13 0.06
N ASN A 140 2.01 -8.15 0.11
CA ASN A 140 2.84 -8.53 -1.03
C ASN A 140 2.63 -10.01 -1.38
N ARG A 141 2.49 -10.86 -0.35
CA ARG A 141 2.25 -12.30 -0.52
C ARG A 141 0.85 -12.56 -1.08
N MET A 142 -0.16 -11.86 -0.57
CA MET A 142 -1.55 -11.98 -1.05
C MET A 142 -1.73 -11.50 -2.49
N ALA A 143 -1.18 -10.34 -2.84
CA ALA A 143 -1.29 -9.79 -4.20
C ALA A 143 -0.59 -10.67 -5.24
N ARG A 144 0.56 -11.29 -4.88
CA ARG A 144 1.28 -12.25 -5.73
C ARG A 144 0.52 -13.56 -5.90
N LEU A 145 -0.02 -14.11 -4.81
CA LEU A 145 -0.79 -15.35 -4.84
C LEU A 145 -1.99 -15.23 -5.80
N THR A 146 -2.67 -14.09 -5.76
CA THR A 146 -3.96 -13.91 -6.44
C THR A 146 -3.86 -13.38 -7.86
N ASP A 147 -2.65 -13.06 -8.35
CA ASP A 147 -2.43 -12.34 -9.61
C ASP A 147 -3.29 -11.06 -9.67
N LEU A 148 -3.17 -10.26 -8.60
CA LEU A 148 -3.96 -9.05 -8.44
C LEU A 148 -3.50 -8.01 -9.46
N ARG A 149 -4.44 -7.50 -10.27
CA ARG A 149 -4.16 -6.50 -11.30
C ARG A 149 -4.63 -5.12 -10.88
N PRO A 150 -3.80 -4.06 -11.01
CA PRO A 150 -4.21 -2.72 -10.64
C PRO A 150 -5.30 -2.21 -11.58
N ASN A 151 -6.20 -1.39 -11.03
CA ASN A 151 -7.18 -0.65 -11.78
C ASN A 151 -6.49 0.35 -12.74
N ALA A 152 -7.11 0.63 -13.89
CA ALA A 152 -6.55 1.54 -14.89
C ALA A 152 -6.43 2.98 -14.35
N GLU A 153 -7.35 3.36 -13.48
CA GLU A 153 -7.48 4.63 -12.80
C GLU A 153 -6.21 4.98 -12.00
N PHE A 154 -5.57 4.00 -11.36
CA PHE A 154 -4.36 4.22 -10.56
C PHE A 154 -3.16 4.67 -11.39
N TYR A 155 -3.08 4.32 -12.68
CA TYR A 155 -1.92 4.67 -13.51
C TYR A 155 -1.78 6.17 -13.74
N ASN A 156 -2.90 6.89 -13.85
CA ASN A 156 -2.94 8.32 -14.13
C ASN A 156 -3.17 9.17 -12.87
N MET A 157 -3.71 8.57 -11.83
CA MET A 157 -4.05 9.25 -10.58
C MET A 157 -2.83 9.93 -9.94
N GLY A 158 -3.00 11.21 -9.60
CA GLY A 158 -2.00 12.04 -8.91
C GLY A 158 -0.81 12.49 -9.78
N ARG A 159 -0.80 12.23 -11.09
CA ARG A 159 0.30 12.66 -11.99
C ARG A 159 0.25 14.14 -12.33
N VAL A 160 -0.94 14.71 -12.46
CA VAL A 160 -1.17 16.15 -12.64
C VAL A 160 -1.70 16.70 -11.31
N PRO A 161 -1.08 17.75 -10.73
CA PRO A 161 -1.65 18.44 -9.59
C PRO A 161 -3.07 18.92 -9.92
N ARG A 162 -4.04 18.72 -9.02
CA ARG A 162 -5.36 19.34 -9.20
C ARG A 162 -5.20 20.86 -9.06
N ASP A 163 -5.50 21.61 -10.12
CA ASP A 163 -5.66 23.05 -10.03
C ASP A 163 -6.82 23.36 -9.08
N THR A 164 -6.51 24.01 -7.97
CA THR A 164 -7.50 24.43 -6.95
C THR A 164 -8.45 25.53 -7.43
N GLU A 165 -8.35 26.00 -8.68
CA GLU A 165 -9.14 27.10 -9.22
C GLU A 165 -10.45 26.71 -9.93
N LYS A 166 -10.71 25.41 -10.18
CA LYS A 166 -11.93 24.97 -10.91
C LYS A 166 -12.98 24.26 -10.06
N SER A 167 -13.06 24.57 -8.76
CA SER A 167 -14.14 24.09 -7.89
C SER A 167 -14.86 25.22 -7.14
N LEU A 168 -15.11 26.33 -7.84
CA LEU A 168 -16.10 27.34 -7.44
C LEU A 168 -17.39 27.12 -8.22
#